data_AF-A0AB73KHP1-F1
#
_entry.id   AF-A0AB73KHP1-F1
#
_cell.length_a   1.000
_cell.length_b   1.000
_cell.length_c   1.000
_cell.angle_alpha   90.00
_cell.angle_beta   90.00
_cell.angle_gamma   90.00
#
_symmetry.space_group_name_H-M   'P 1'
#
loop_
_entity.id
_entity.type
_entity.pdbx_description
1 polymer ?
#
loop_
_entity_poly.entity_id
_entity_poly.type
_entity_poly.pdbx_seq_one_letter_code
_entity_poly.pdbx_strand_id
1 'polypeptide(L)' 'MADTTVKIDSQTRDRFAAVAAAQGKSVRAYLAELAIEEENQLALGRATVAFREAVGRPGIAEAFDAEFGGLSSSATRRAA' A
#
# COMPACT_ATOMS: atom_id res chain seq x y z
N MET A 1 15.81 -13.40 -16.33
CA MET A 1 16.37 -12.65 -15.20
C MET A 1 17.49 -13.47 -14.61
N ALA A 2 18.64 -12.87 -14.30
CA ALA A 2 19.72 -13.56 -13.60
C ALA A 2 19.37 -13.68 -12.12
N ASP A 3 19.57 -14.86 -11.54
CA ASP A 3 19.45 -15.03 -10.10
C ASP A 3 20.61 -14.29 -9.42
N THR A 4 20.29 -13.59 -8.33
CA THR A 4 21.27 -12.89 -7.49
C THR A 4 21.22 -13.44 -6.07
N THR A 5 22.30 -13.25 -5.31
CA THR A 5 22.40 -13.71 -3.93
C THR A 5 22.59 -12.52 -2.99
N VAL A 6 21.86 -12.54 -1.87
CA VAL A 6 21.95 -11.53 -0.82
C VAL A 6 22.37 -12.22 0.47
N LYS A 7 23.31 -11.62 1.20
CA LYS A 7 23.73 -12.13 2.50
C LYS A 7 22.71 -11.73 3.56
N ILE A 8 22.18 -12.72 4.24
CA ILE A 8 21.33 -12.59 5.42
C ILE A 8 21.85 -13.54 6.49
N ASP A 9 21.57 -13.26 7.76
CA ASP A 9 21.89 -14.20 8.82
C ASP A 9 21.05 -15.48 8.70
N SER A 10 21.54 -16.56 9.30
CA SER A 10 20.90 -17.87 9.22
C SER A 10 19.50 -17.87 9.81
N GLN A 11 19.26 -17.11 10.89
CA GLN A 11 17.96 -17.06 11.54
C GLN A 11 16.91 -16.39 10.64
N THR A 12 17.27 -15.29 9.98
CA THR A 12 16.40 -14.60 9.02
C THR A 12 16.09 -15.47 7.81
N ARG A 13 17.09 -16.17 7.27
CA ARG A 13 16.89 -17.16 6.20
C ARG A 13 15.88 -18.23 6.62
N ASP A 14 16.04 -18.78 7.82
CA ASP A 14 15.19 -19.88 8.31
C ASP A 14 13.74 -19.40 8.54
N ARG A 15 13.56 -18.14 9.01
CA ARG A 15 12.23 -17.52 9.08
C ARG A 15 11.57 -17.40 7.71
N PHE A 16 12.30 -16.91 6.69
CA PHE A 16 11.75 -16.85 5.33
C PHE A 16 11.43 -18.22 4.75
N ALA A 17 12.27 -19.23 5.02
CA ALA A 17 12.01 -20.60 4.60
C ALA A 17 10.75 -21.17 5.24
N ALA A 18 10.55 -20.96 6.55
CA ALA A 18 9.36 -21.41 7.26
C ALA A 18 8.07 -20.76 6.72
N VAL A 19 8.10 -19.44 6.48
CA VAL A 19 6.94 -18.71 5.93
C VAL A 19 6.64 -19.14 4.50
N ALA A 20 7.66 -19.26 3.64
CA ALA A 20 7.48 -19.71 2.26
C ALA A 20 6.90 -21.14 2.22
N ALA A 21 7.40 -22.05 3.07
CA ALA A 21 6.90 -23.41 3.17
C ALA A 21 5.44 -23.46 3.64
N ALA A 22 5.05 -22.65 4.63
CA ALA A 22 3.67 -22.54 5.08
C ALA A 22 2.70 -22.07 3.98
N GLN A 23 3.20 -21.32 2.99
CA GLN A 23 2.44 -20.87 1.82
C GLN A 23 2.59 -21.79 0.60
N GLY A 24 3.30 -22.91 0.71
CA GLY A 24 3.55 -23.81 -0.43
C GLY A 24 4.44 -23.20 -1.52
N LYS A 25 5.26 -22.19 -1.19
CA LYS A 25 6.10 -21.44 -2.11
C LYS A 25 7.58 -21.76 -1.91
N SER A 26 8.36 -21.57 -2.97
CA SER A 26 9.81 -21.44 -2.83
C SER A 26 10.16 -20.12 -2.15
N VAL A 27 11.30 -20.06 -1.44
CA VAL A 27 11.79 -18.80 -0.83
C VAL A 27 11.96 -17.71 -1.90
N ARG A 28 12.43 -18.07 -3.10
CA ARG A 28 12.56 -17.13 -4.22
C ARG A 28 11.21 -16.51 -4.61
N ALA A 29 10.18 -17.34 -4.77
CA ALA A 29 8.84 -16.87 -5.13
C ALA A 29 8.25 -16.00 -4.02
N TYR A 30 8.39 -16.43 -2.76
CA TYR A 30 7.93 -15.67 -1.61
C TYR A 30 8.60 -14.28 -1.53
N LEU A 31 9.93 -14.19 -1.71
CA LEU A 31 10.64 -12.91 -1.68
C LEU A 31 10.28 -12.00 -2.85
N ALA A 32 10.00 -12.57 -4.03
CA ALA A 32 9.56 -11.79 -5.19
C ALA A 32 8.19 -11.14 -4.95
N GLU A 33 7.25 -11.88 -4.35
CA GLU A 33 5.95 -11.35 -4.00
C GLU A 33 6.03 -10.32 -2.87
N LEU A 34 6.84 -10.61 -1.83
CA LEU A 34 7.07 -9.68 -0.73
C LEU A 34 7.63 -8.34 -1.23
N ALA A 35 8.55 -8.36 -2.19
CA ALA A 35 9.09 -7.13 -2.77
C ALA A 35 8.00 -6.27 -3.43
N ILE A 36 7.10 -6.89 -4.20
CA ILE A 36 5.99 -6.18 -4.85
C ILE A 36 5.04 -5.59 -3.80
N GLU A 37 4.74 -6.35 -2.74
CA GLU A 37 3.88 -5.88 -1.66
C GLU A 37 4.48 -4.65 -0.95
N GLU A 38 5.76 -4.72 -0.59
CA GLU A 38 6.46 -3.60 0.06
C GLU A 38 6.57 -2.36 -0.85
N GLU A 39 6.85 -2.55 -2.14
CA GLU A 39 6.83 -1.45 -3.12
C GLU A 39 5.47 -0.76 -3.18
N ASN A 40 4.39 -1.54 -3.15
CA ASN A 40 3.03 -1.01 -3.11
C ASN A 40 2.76 -0.25 -1.81
N GLN A 41 3.18 -0.76 -0.66
CA GLN A 41 3.02 -0.05 0.62
C GLN A 41 3.77 1.29 0.64
N LEU A 42 4.99 1.32 0.09
CA LEU A 42 5.76 2.56 -0.06
C LEU A 42 5.05 3.55 -1.00
N ALA A 43 4.49 3.06 -2.11
CA ALA A 43 3.73 3.89 -3.04
C ALA A 43 2.46 4.47 -2.38
N LEU A 44 1.72 3.66 -1.63
CA LEU A 44 0.54 4.08 -0.88
C LEU A 44 0.87 5.12 0.20
N GLY A 45 1.98 4.96 0.90
CA GLY A 45 2.46 5.95 1.87
C GLY A 45 2.69 7.31 1.22
N ARG A 46 3.41 7.34 0.09
CA ARG A 46 3.65 8.58 -0.68
C ARG A 46 2.35 9.21 -1.20
N ALA A 47 1.47 8.39 -1.77
CA ALA A 47 0.18 8.86 -2.29
C ALA A 47 -0.70 9.44 -1.17
N THR A 48 -0.70 8.83 0.01
CA THR A 48 -1.47 9.30 1.17
C THR A 48 -0.97 10.66 1.65
N VAL A 49 0.35 10.88 1.70
CA VAL A 49 0.93 12.18 2.05
C VAL A 49 0.53 13.24 1.01
N ALA A 50 0.73 12.96 -0.28
CA ALA A 50 0.38 13.87 -1.35
C ALA A 50 -1.12 14.21 -1.37
N PHE A 51 -1.98 13.22 -1.11
CA PHE A 51 -3.42 13.42 -1.01
C PHE A 51 -3.77 14.35 0.16
N ARG A 52 -3.20 14.11 1.34
CA ARG A 52 -3.41 14.97 2.52
C ARG A 52 -2.96 16.41 2.27
N GLU A 53 -1.83 16.59 1.61
CA GLU A 53 -1.35 17.92 1.21
C GLU A 53 -2.30 18.60 0.23
N ALA A 54 -2.82 17.86 -0.77
CA ALA A 54 -3.75 18.40 -1.75
C ALA A 54 -5.07 18.83 -1.12
N VAL A 55 -5.70 17.98 -0.30
CA VAL A 55 -7.00 18.29 0.33
C VAL A 55 -6.89 19.29 1.48
N GLY A 56 -5.72 19.43 2.09
CA GLY A 56 -5.46 20.44 3.13
C GLY A 56 -5.25 21.85 2.58
N ARG A 57 -5.14 22.02 1.25
CA ARG A 57 -5.04 23.34 0.61
C ARG A 57 -6.41 24.02 0.56
N PRO A 58 -6.52 25.27 1.04
CA PRO A 58 -7.74 26.04 0.91
C PRO A 58 -8.20 26.14 -0.56
N GLY A 59 -9.50 25.95 -0.81
CA GLY A 59 -10.08 26.07 -2.15
C GLY A 59 -10.10 24.78 -2.97
N ILE A 60 -9.39 23.72 -2.59
CA ILE A 60 -9.39 22.44 -3.32
C ILE A 60 -10.69 21.67 -3.08
N ALA A 61 -11.16 21.58 -1.83
CA ALA A 61 -12.40 20.90 -1.50
C ALA A 61 -13.61 21.64 -2.11
N GLU A 62 -13.61 22.97 -2.03
CA GLU A 62 -14.65 23.83 -2.57
C GLU A 62 -14.71 23.77 -4.10
N ALA A 63 -13.55 23.73 -4.78
CA ALA A 63 -13.50 23.57 -6.23
C ALA A 63 -13.95 22.16 -6.66
N PHE A 64 -13.55 21.12 -5.93
CA PHE A 64 -14.00 19.75 -6.19
C PHE A 64 -15.52 19.60 -6.03
N ASP A 65 -16.09 20.16 -4.96
CA ASP A 65 -17.55 20.15 -4.73
C ASP A 65 -18.30 20.91 -5.83
N ALA A 66 -17.77 22.02 -6.32
CA ALA A 66 -18.37 22.79 -7.42
C ALA A 66 -18.35 22.04 -8.76
N GLU A 67 -17.31 21.24 -9.03
CA GLU A 67 -17.11 20.55 -10.30
C GLU A 67 -17.77 19.16 -10.34
N PHE A 68 -17.86 18.48 -9.19
CA PHE A 68 -18.39 17.11 -9.07
C PHE A 68 -19.74 17.03 -8.34
N GLY A 69 -20.36 18.16 -8.00
CA GLY A 69 -21.73 18.24 -7.48
C GLY A 69 -21.89 18.05 -5.97
N GLY A 70 -20.78 18.03 -5.22
CA GLY A 70 -20.74 17.90 -3.76
C GLY A 70 -21.29 16.57 -3.20
N LEU A 71 -21.00 16.30 -1.93
CA LEU A 71 -21.64 15.18 -1.23
C LEU A 71 -23.15 15.46 -1.11
N SER A 72 -23.98 14.64 -1.77
CA SER A 72 -25.43 14.72 -1.62
C SER A 72 -25.80 14.67 -0.14
N SER A 73 -26.55 15.68 0.33
CA SER A 73 -27.15 15.82 1.67
C SER A 73 -27.88 14.55 2.18
N SER A 74 -28.17 13.59 1.30
CA SER A 74 -28.78 12.32 1.64
C SER A 74 -27.92 11.36 2.47
N ALA A 75 -26.59 11.55 2.55
CA ALA A 75 -25.72 10.73 3.42
C ALA A 75 -25.94 10.98 4.93
N THR A 76 -26.42 12.17 5.31
CA THR A 76 -26.64 12.56 6.72
C THR A 76 -27.88 11.90 7.34
N ARG A 77 -28.78 11.29 6.55
CA ARG A 77 -30.02 10.67 7.07
C ARG A 77 -29.89 9.24 7.59
N ARG A 78 -28.69 8.65 7.64
CA ARG A 78 -28.43 7.32 8.23
C ARG A 78 -27.65 7.35 9.55
N ALA A 79 -27.76 8.43 10.31
CA ALA A 79 -27.16 8.55 11.64
C ALA A 79 -28.10 9.24 12.65
N ALA A 80 -29.41 8.97 12.57
CA ALA A 80 -30.41 9.41 13.54
C ALA A 80 -31.33 8.24 13.91
#